data_AF-A0A8H6CTR6-F1
#
_entry.id   AF-A0A8H6CTR6-F1
#
_cell.length_a   1.000
_cell.length_b   1.000
_cell.length_c   1.000
_cell.angle_alpha   90.00
_cell.angle_beta   90.00
_cell.angle_gamma   90.00
#
_symmetry.space_group_name_H-M   'P 1'
#
loop_
_entity.id
_entity.type
_entity.pdbx_description
1 polymer ?
#
loop_
_entity_poly.entity_id
_entity_poly.type
_entity_poly.pdbx_seq_one_letter_code
_entity_poly.pdbx_strand_id
1 'polypeptide(L)'
;MSNYHNGRHRDVYRAKEEAKIWYIINRHLKRQWAIDRRLSKHNGHSDPRDNHLGRHRVDRHNLRRAYCQDFPNEYEVVHCRSFSLKARSSVPRPTRHQSGSIGAGIYIVPQLNAQGLEPIVRKTKVLINGIGPYHRYGTPVVDTCARNGTHYVDFSTETALITEMIRNFHETTKSSGAIIIPAISGSSAPSDLVAWLIARRVREQDLPAASEIICSGKLNMLGMQGGSLHTVLEVAETYGISGWLTSDTSVLLPNPKHVVKKNMEPMGHRYDRYLGHLATSFVAWGNESIAQRSAALKPKIYGQESLYNEYIPATGLISALLMHIVTKLGIFLLAVPWFRSFIRGKSFNRGSGPDRDESRKIESAEWKAVGYVTGEKDPVALAKFSYKGALVDMAAILAVEAAATIDQMNKTEATSAGLLTPSTLGITFVDRLRTAGFDLMAEGSVSH
;
A
#
# COMPACT_ATOMS: atom_id res chain seq x y z
N MET A 1 50.21 42.58 4.69
CA MET A 1 51.39 41.73 4.40
C MET A 1 51.31 40.51 5.30
N SER A 2 50.59 39.46 4.88
CA SER A 2 51.12 38.27 4.21
C SER A 2 52.11 37.47 5.09
N ASN A 3 51.67 36.33 5.62
CA ASN A 3 52.13 35.03 5.09
C ASN A 3 51.34 33.85 5.68
N TYR A 4 50.88 33.02 4.75
CA TYR A 4 50.37 31.65 4.86
C TYR A 4 51.50 30.67 5.29
N HIS A 5 51.24 29.69 6.16
CA HIS A 5 50.93 28.29 5.79
C HIS A 5 51.04 27.28 6.96
N ASN A 6 49.97 26.47 7.08
CA ASN A 6 49.88 25.02 7.34
C ASN A 6 50.44 24.36 8.62
N GLY A 7 49.54 23.66 9.32
CA GLY A 7 49.90 22.42 10.03
C GLY A 7 48.88 21.84 11.01
N ARG A 8 47.94 21.02 10.51
CA ARG A 8 47.21 19.93 11.20
C ARG A 8 46.08 20.31 12.17
N HIS A 9 44.88 20.55 11.62
CA HIS A 9 43.64 20.20 12.30
C HIS A 9 43.39 18.69 12.14
N ARG A 10 43.16 18.00 13.26
CA ARG A 10 42.67 16.62 13.28
C ARG A 10 41.21 16.61 12.80
N ASP A 11 40.98 16.04 11.64
CA ASP A 11 39.64 15.73 11.14
C ASP A 11 38.98 14.68 12.05
N VAL A 12 38.01 15.13 12.83
CA VAL A 12 37.04 14.26 13.50
C VAL A 12 36.09 13.76 12.42
N TYR A 13 36.36 12.57 11.88
CA TYR A 13 35.42 11.85 11.02
C TYR A 13 34.16 11.51 11.81
N ARG A 14 33.17 12.40 11.73
CA ARG A 14 31.78 12.09 12.10
C ARG A 14 31.25 11.14 11.03
N ALA A 15 31.19 9.85 11.35
CA ALA A 15 30.59 8.84 10.48
C ALA A 15 29.18 9.31 10.08
N LYS A 16 28.98 9.63 8.80
CA LYS A 16 27.65 9.90 8.25
C LYS A 16 26.86 8.60 8.37
N GLU A 17 25.82 8.58 9.20
CA GLU A 17 24.84 7.49 9.19
C GLU A 17 24.22 7.41 7.79
N GLU A 18 24.63 6.39 7.03
CA GLU A 18 24.03 6.06 5.74
C GLU A 18 22.56 5.68 5.96
N ALA A 19 21.64 6.19 5.14
CA ALA A 19 20.24 5.76 5.15
C ALA A 19 20.16 4.28 4.75
N LYS A 20 19.66 3.41 5.64
CA LYS A 20 19.61 1.94 5.46
C LYS A 20 18.17 1.46 5.24
N ILE A 21 17.60 1.80 4.08
CA ILE A 21 16.29 1.29 3.63
C ILE A 21 16.51 0.04 2.77
N TRP A 22 15.82 -1.05 3.11
CA TRP A 22 15.92 -2.33 2.41
C TRP A 22 14.56 -2.80 1.90
N TYR A 23 14.56 -3.54 0.80
CA TYR A 23 13.36 -4.10 0.16
C TYR A 23 13.48 -5.60 0.03
N ILE A 24 12.44 -6.37 0.40
CA ILE A 24 12.38 -7.81 0.09
C ILE A 24 11.44 -8.03 -1.10
N ILE A 25 11.94 -8.69 -2.15
CA ILE A 25 11.17 -9.05 -3.35
C ILE A 25 11.41 -10.52 -3.74
N ASN A 26 10.42 -11.13 -4.41
CA ASN A 26 10.56 -12.49 -4.92
C ASN A 26 11.40 -12.50 -6.22
N ARG A 27 12.43 -13.34 -6.28
CA ARG A 27 13.40 -13.43 -7.40
C ARG A 27 12.76 -13.83 -8.73
N HIS A 28 11.70 -14.64 -8.70
CA HIS A 28 11.07 -15.17 -9.91
C HIS A 28 10.25 -14.12 -10.67
N LEU A 29 9.61 -13.18 -9.95
CA LEU A 29 8.89 -12.07 -10.57
C LEU A 29 9.83 -11.20 -11.43
N LYS A 30 11.08 -11.03 -11.02
CA LYS A 30 12.10 -10.26 -11.75
C LYS A 30 12.61 -10.97 -13.00
N ARG A 31 12.74 -12.30 -12.97
CA ARG A 31 13.15 -13.11 -14.15
C ARG A 31 12.07 -13.12 -15.22
N GLN A 32 10.81 -13.27 -14.82
CA GLN A 32 9.66 -13.17 -15.72
C GLN A 32 9.61 -11.77 -16.37
N TRP A 33 9.84 -10.72 -15.58
CA TRP A 33 9.95 -9.34 -16.06
C TRP A 33 11.08 -9.10 -17.06
N ALA A 34 12.25 -9.71 -16.86
CA ALA A 34 13.39 -9.61 -17.77
C ALA A 34 13.16 -10.36 -19.10
N ILE A 35 12.39 -11.46 -19.05
CA ILE A 35 12.01 -12.26 -20.21
C ILE A 35 10.92 -11.56 -21.02
N ASP A 36 9.88 -11.02 -20.38
CA ASP A 36 8.80 -10.27 -21.06
C ASP A 36 9.32 -9.01 -21.76
N ARG A 37 10.31 -8.32 -21.16
CA ARG A 37 11.03 -7.21 -21.82
C ARG A 37 11.83 -7.63 -23.06
N ARG A 38 12.34 -8.87 -23.11
CA ARG A 38 13.04 -9.39 -24.29
C ARG A 38 12.05 -9.80 -25.38
N LEU A 39 10.90 -10.33 -24.98
CA LEU A 39 9.82 -10.73 -25.90
C LEU A 39 9.10 -9.52 -26.52
N SER A 40 8.86 -8.45 -25.76
CA SER A 40 8.24 -7.22 -26.31
C SER A 40 9.16 -6.51 -27.31
N LYS A 41 10.48 -6.59 -27.14
CA LYS A 41 11.47 -6.06 -28.10
C LYS A 41 11.54 -6.86 -29.41
N HIS A 42 11.15 -8.13 -29.42
CA HIS A 42 11.14 -8.95 -30.64
C HIS A 42 9.84 -8.88 -31.43
N ASN A 43 8.74 -8.40 -30.84
CA ASN A 43 7.45 -8.24 -31.54
C ASN A 43 7.24 -6.85 -32.15
N GLY A 44 8.21 -5.93 -32.00
CA GLY A 44 8.09 -4.56 -32.46
C GLY A 44 9.26 -4.14 -33.34
N HIS A 45 9.51 -4.84 -34.44
CA HIS A 45 10.13 -4.34 -35.69
C HIS A 45 10.22 -5.50 -36.69
N SER A 46 9.23 -5.63 -37.57
CA SER A 46 9.37 -6.39 -38.81
C SER A 46 9.68 -5.40 -39.93
N ASP A 47 10.97 -5.17 -40.18
CA ASP A 47 11.46 -4.56 -41.41
C ASP A 47 11.41 -5.62 -42.53
N PRO A 48 10.80 -5.37 -43.70
CA PRO A 48 10.64 -6.38 -44.75
C PRO A 48 11.93 -6.78 -45.49
N ARG A 49 13.13 -6.45 -45.00
CA ARG A 49 14.38 -6.58 -45.78
C ARG A 49 15.56 -7.29 -45.10
N ASP A 50 15.31 -8.19 -44.16
CA ASP A 50 16.35 -9.14 -43.68
C ASP A 50 15.93 -10.59 -43.90
N ASN A 51 16.08 -11.04 -45.15
CA ASN A 51 16.17 -12.45 -45.49
C ASN A 51 17.67 -12.78 -45.53
N HIS A 52 18.22 -13.33 -44.45
CA HIS A 52 19.32 -14.31 -44.41
C HIS A 52 19.87 -14.39 -42.98
N LEU A 53 19.52 -15.47 -42.25
CA LEU A 53 20.30 -16.20 -41.24
C LEU A 53 19.39 -16.81 -40.14
N GLY A 54 19.41 -18.15 -40.04
CA GLY A 54 19.18 -18.92 -38.81
C GLY A 54 17.81 -18.84 -38.14
N ARG A 55 16.86 -19.68 -38.57
CA ARG A 55 15.62 -19.96 -37.80
C ARG A 55 15.94 -20.70 -36.48
N HIS A 56 16.04 -19.99 -35.37
CA HIS A 56 15.78 -20.59 -34.05
C HIS A 56 14.27 -20.62 -33.81
N ARG A 57 13.65 -21.74 -34.17
CA ARG A 57 12.24 -22.03 -33.86
C ARG A 57 12.14 -22.22 -32.34
N VAL A 58 11.62 -21.23 -31.63
CA VAL A 58 11.32 -21.35 -30.21
C VAL A 58 10.24 -22.41 -30.04
N ASP A 59 10.63 -23.57 -29.51
CA ASP A 59 9.74 -24.70 -29.27
C ASP A 59 8.77 -24.39 -28.13
N ARG A 60 7.55 -23.98 -28.49
CA ARG A 60 6.47 -23.61 -27.56
C ARG A 60 6.09 -24.75 -26.61
N HIS A 61 6.40 -26.00 -26.96
CA HIS A 61 6.07 -27.16 -26.14
C HIS A 61 7.02 -27.31 -24.94
N ASN A 62 8.31 -27.01 -25.12
CA ASN A 62 9.30 -27.02 -24.05
C ASN A 62 9.19 -25.82 -23.09
N LEU A 63 8.77 -24.65 -23.59
CA LEU A 63 8.43 -23.49 -22.74
C LEU A 63 7.28 -23.80 -21.79
N ARG A 64 6.24 -24.52 -22.26
CA ARG A 64 5.09 -24.88 -21.42
C ARG A 64 5.48 -25.84 -20.27
N ARG A 65 6.47 -26.71 -20.47
CA ARG A 65 7.06 -27.54 -19.39
C ARG A 65 7.86 -26.71 -18.38
N ALA A 66 8.57 -25.68 -18.84
CA ALA A 66 9.28 -24.74 -17.95
C ALA A 66 8.34 -23.84 -17.12
N TYR A 67 7.10 -23.63 -17.57
CA TYR A 67 6.07 -22.90 -16.80
C TYR A 67 5.38 -23.75 -15.72
N CYS A 68 5.52 -25.08 -15.75
CA CYS A 68 4.82 -26.02 -14.85
C CYS A 68 5.73 -26.71 -13.81
N GLN A 69 7.00 -26.33 -13.70
CA GLN A 69 7.89 -26.86 -12.66
C GLN A 69 7.86 -25.92 -11.44
N ASP A 70 7.46 -26.46 -10.28
CA ASP A 70 7.63 -25.82 -8.98
C ASP A 70 9.14 -25.63 -8.72
N PHE A 71 9.65 -24.43 -9.02
CA PHE A 71 11.03 -24.07 -8.70
C PHE A 71 11.15 -23.62 -7.24
N PRO A 72 12.28 -23.90 -6.55
CA PRO A 72 12.47 -23.49 -5.17
C PRO A 72 12.39 -21.96 -4.99
N ASN A 73 11.75 -21.54 -3.88
CA ASN A 73 11.49 -20.14 -3.53
C ASN A 73 12.77 -19.43 -3.05
N GLU A 74 13.43 -18.66 -3.91
CA GLU A 74 14.53 -17.76 -3.50
C GLU A 74 14.05 -16.30 -3.45
N TYR A 75 14.45 -15.57 -2.41
CA TYR A 75 14.05 -14.18 -2.18
C TYR A 75 15.26 -13.24 -2.29
N GLU A 76 15.11 -12.10 -2.95
CA GLU A 76 16.14 -11.07 -3.06
C GLU A 76 15.82 -9.91 -2.10
N VAL A 77 16.77 -9.57 -1.23
CA VAL A 77 16.75 -8.33 -0.46
C VAL A 77 17.70 -7.32 -1.09
N VAL A 78 17.19 -6.15 -1.46
CA VAL A 78 17.96 -5.11 -2.15
C VAL A 78 18.16 -3.91 -1.22
N HIS A 79 19.41 -3.47 -1.08
CA HIS A 79 19.80 -2.27 -0.36
C HIS A 79 19.77 -1.04 -1.29
N CYS A 80 19.11 0.05 -0.89
CA CYS A 80 19.13 1.31 -1.64
C CYS A 80 19.82 2.43 -0.84
N ARG A 81 20.94 2.96 -1.35
CA ARG A 81 21.77 3.98 -0.67
C ARG A 81 21.21 5.41 -0.71
N SER A 82 20.28 5.73 -1.59
CA SER A 82 19.55 7.02 -1.58
C SER A 82 18.36 7.00 -2.54
N PHE A 83 17.20 7.48 -2.11
CA PHE A 83 16.10 7.83 -3.03
C PHE A 83 16.19 9.32 -3.39
N SER A 84 16.35 9.61 -4.68
CA SER A 84 16.00 10.91 -5.26
C SER A 84 15.22 10.63 -6.54
N LEU A 85 13.93 10.32 -6.41
CA LEU A 85 13.00 10.39 -7.53
C LEU A 85 12.77 11.88 -7.83
N LYS A 86 13.61 12.46 -8.68
CA LYS A 86 13.22 13.70 -9.38
C LYS A 86 12.12 13.30 -10.37
N ALA A 87 10.87 13.48 -9.97
CA ALA A 87 9.76 13.54 -10.90
C ALA A 87 10.00 14.72 -11.85
N ARG A 88 10.59 14.46 -13.02
CA ARG A 88 10.57 15.39 -14.13
C ARG A 88 9.75 14.75 -15.24
N SER A 89 8.61 15.38 -15.51
CA SER A 89 7.90 15.28 -16.79
C SER A 89 8.91 15.51 -17.92
N SER A 90 8.88 14.65 -18.94
CA SER A 90 9.80 14.54 -20.09
C SER A 90 11.10 13.76 -19.83
N VAL A 91 11.17 12.56 -20.42
CA VAL A 91 12.37 11.70 -20.48
C VAL A 91 13.14 12.01 -21.76
N PRO A 92 14.38 12.51 -21.72
CA PRO A 92 15.27 12.47 -22.88
C PRO A 92 15.89 11.08 -23.02
N ARG A 93 16.05 10.62 -24.28
CA ARG A 93 16.72 9.35 -24.63
C ARG A 93 18.11 9.24 -23.98
N PRO A 94 18.55 8.05 -23.55
CA PRO A 94 19.88 7.88 -22.99
C PRO A 94 20.93 7.96 -24.11
N THR A 95 21.65 9.07 -24.21
CA THR A 95 22.98 9.11 -24.82
C THR A 95 24.01 8.62 -23.81
N ARG A 96 24.92 7.80 -24.33
CA ARG A 96 25.90 7.00 -23.59
C ARG A 96 27.04 7.89 -23.09
N HIS A 97 26.97 8.40 -21.86
CA HIS A 97 28.15 8.90 -21.16
C HIS A 97 28.11 8.60 -19.65
N GLN A 98 29.08 7.78 -19.24
CA GLN A 98 29.63 7.50 -17.90
C GLN A 98 28.70 7.64 -16.68
N SER A 99 28.14 6.50 -16.24
CA SER A 99 27.52 6.37 -14.92
C SER A 99 28.59 6.22 -13.83
N GLY A 100 28.63 7.13 -12.87
CA GLY A 100 29.16 6.82 -11.53
C GLY A 100 28.26 5.78 -10.88
N SER A 101 28.81 4.61 -10.54
CA SER A 101 28.08 3.46 -9.99
C SER A 101 27.57 3.74 -8.57
N ILE A 102 26.25 3.81 -8.39
CA ILE A 102 25.59 3.75 -7.07
C ILE A 102 25.55 2.28 -6.66
N GLY A 103 26.42 1.86 -5.73
CA GLY A 103 26.51 0.47 -5.28
C GLY A 103 25.33 0.05 -4.40
N ALA A 104 24.29 -0.52 -4.99
CA ALA A 104 23.23 -1.27 -4.29
C ALA A 104 23.73 -2.69 -3.99
N GLY A 105 23.70 -3.11 -2.71
CA GLY A 105 24.01 -4.49 -2.33
C GLY A 105 22.77 -5.38 -2.51
N ILE A 106 22.93 -6.55 -3.13
CA ILE A 106 21.88 -7.56 -3.25
C ILE A 106 22.23 -8.71 -2.31
N TYR A 107 21.29 -9.08 -1.44
CA TYR A 107 21.41 -10.21 -0.52
C TYR A 107 20.34 -11.23 -0.88
N ILE A 108 20.73 -12.49 -1.05
CA ILE A 108 19.79 -13.57 -1.37
C ILE A 108 19.44 -14.27 -0.06
N VAL A 109 18.15 -14.30 0.25
CA VAL A 109 17.61 -15.01 1.41
C VAL A 109 16.92 -16.27 0.89
N PRO A 110 17.48 -17.47 1.14
CA PRO A 110 16.91 -18.71 0.64
C PRO A 110 15.62 -19.10 1.38
N GLN A 111 15.42 -18.64 2.62
CA GLN A 111 14.23 -18.92 3.41
C GLN A 111 13.84 -17.72 4.28
N LEU A 112 12.54 -17.38 4.27
CA LEU A 112 11.98 -16.32 5.12
C LEU A 112 11.70 -16.88 6.53
N ASN A 113 12.77 -17.16 7.26
CA ASN A 113 12.74 -17.57 8.66
C ASN A 113 13.66 -16.66 9.48
N ALA A 114 13.60 -16.75 10.82
CA ALA A 114 14.40 -15.90 11.70
C ALA A 114 15.90 -15.97 11.36
N GLN A 115 16.47 -17.15 11.17
CA GLN A 115 17.90 -17.33 10.88
C GLN A 115 18.35 -16.62 9.60
N GLY A 116 17.54 -16.69 8.54
CA GLY A 116 17.83 -16.04 7.25
C GLY A 116 17.63 -14.51 7.28
N LEU A 117 16.69 -14.03 8.09
CA LEU A 117 16.31 -12.62 8.16
C LEU A 117 17.16 -11.81 9.14
N GLU A 118 17.57 -12.40 10.27
CA GLU A 118 18.27 -11.72 11.37
C GLU A 118 19.48 -10.87 10.94
N PRO A 119 20.41 -11.38 10.09
CA PRO A 119 21.61 -10.62 9.71
C PRO A 119 21.30 -9.36 8.89
N ILE A 120 20.17 -9.35 8.19
CA ILE A 120 19.71 -8.27 7.33
C ILE A 120 18.91 -7.27 8.16
N VAL A 121 17.95 -7.76 8.95
CA VAL A 121 17.08 -6.93 9.78
C VAL A 121 17.92 -6.10 10.75
N ARG A 122 18.91 -6.69 11.43
CA ARG A 122 19.82 -5.96 12.35
C ARG A 122 20.62 -4.82 11.71
N LYS A 123 20.82 -4.87 10.39
CA LYS A 123 21.52 -3.83 9.62
C LYS A 123 20.56 -2.88 8.90
N THR A 124 19.25 -3.07 9.08
CA THR A 124 18.20 -2.33 8.39
C THR A 124 17.55 -1.36 9.37
N LYS A 125 17.38 -0.11 8.94
CA LYS A 125 16.61 0.87 9.72
C LYS A 125 15.12 0.76 9.39
N VAL A 126 14.78 0.72 8.10
CA VAL A 126 13.41 0.52 7.62
C VAL A 126 13.38 -0.56 6.53
N LEU A 127 12.49 -1.53 6.70
CA LEU A 127 12.27 -2.64 5.76
C LEU A 127 10.94 -2.44 5.02
N ILE A 128 10.98 -2.42 3.69
CA ILE A 128 9.78 -2.48 2.85
C ILE A 128 9.58 -3.93 2.39
N ASN A 129 8.50 -4.55 2.85
CA ASN A 129 8.16 -5.91 2.46
C ASN A 129 7.20 -5.91 1.27
N GLY A 130 7.72 -6.28 0.09
CA GLY A 130 6.93 -6.46 -1.13
C GLY A 130 6.51 -7.91 -1.39
N ILE A 131 6.66 -8.81 -0.42
CA ILE A 131 6.41 -10.25 -0.61
C ILE A 131 5.05 -10.64 -0.06
N GLY A 132 4.07 -10.62 -0.96
CA GLY A 132 2.79 -11.30 -0.78
C GLY A 132 2.80 -12.73 -1.32
N PRO A 133 1.78 -13.55 -1.00
CA PRO A 133 0.71 -13.28 -0.03
C PRO A 133 1.22 -13.23 1.42
N TYR A 134 0.80 -12.23 2.20
CA TYR A 134 1.44 -11.91 3.48
C TYR A 134 1.12 -12.91 4.58
N HIS A 135 -0.02 -13.61 4.51
CA HIS A 135 -0.35 -14.64 5.51
C HIS A 135 0.62 -15.84 5.47
N ARG A 136 1.28 -16.07 4.33
CA ARG A 136 2.31 -17.14 4.21
C ARG A 136 3.70 -16.66 4.58
N TYR A 137 4.04 -15.42 4.20
CA TYR A 137 5.43 -14.96 4.19
C TYR A 137 5.70 -13.76 5.11
N GLY A 138 4.66 -13.05 5.55
CA GLY A 138 4.77 -11.81 6.31
C GLY A 138 5.11 -12.03 7.78
N THR A 139 4.51 -13.03 8.42
CA THR A 139 4.66 -13.27 9.88
C THR A 139 6.13 -13.38 10.33
N PRO A 140 7.02 -14.19 9.68
CA PRO A 140 8.42 -14.26 10.08
C PRO A 140 9.17 -12.93 9.91
N VAL A 141 8.81 -12.13 8.90
CA VAL A 141 9.44 -10.83 8.64
C VAL A 141 9.04 -9.82 9.71
N VAL A 142 7.75 -9.72 10.01
CA VAL A 142 7.22 -8.82 11.05
C VAL A 142 7.79 -9.18 12.43
N ASP A 143 7.79 -10.46 12.78
CA ASP A 143 8.35 -10.95 14.06
C ASP A 143 9.84 -10.57 14.22
N THR A 144 10.63 -10.80 13.16
CA THR A 144 12.06 -10.50 13.17
C THR A 144 12.30 -8.99 13.31
N CYS A 145 11.56 -8.16 12.57
CA CYS A 145 11.64 -6.70 12.68
C CYS A 145 11.22 -6.20 14.06
N ALA A 146 10.10 -6.71 14.59
CA ALA A 146 9.56 -6.35 15.89
C ALA A 146 10.55 -6.62 17.02
N ARG A 147 11.23 -7.77 17.02
CA ARG A 147 12.23 -8.11 18.04
C ARG A 147 13.52 -7.29 17.95
N ASN A 148 13.92 -6.91 16.74
CA ASN A 148 15.20 -6.22 16.51
C ASN A 148 15.10 -4.68 16.52
N GLY A 149 13.91 -4.11 16.71
CA GLY A 149 13.73 -2.65 16.68
C GLY A 149 13.82 -2.07 15.27
N THR A 150 13.68 -2.89 14.22
CA THR A 150 13.71 -2.47 12.82
C THR A 150 12.33 -2.02 12.39
N HIS A 151 12.24 -0.84 11.77
CA HIS A 151 10.97 -0.36 11.24
C HIS A 151 10.55 -1.16 9.99
N TYR A 152 9.25 -1.20 9.73
CA TYR A 152 8.68 -2.03 8.68
C TYR A 152 7.47 -1.36 8.04
N VAL A 153 7.34 -1.49 6.72
CA VAL A 153 6.10 -1.19 5.99
C VAL A 153 5.81 -2.28 4.94
N ASP A 154 4.54 -2.52 4.66
CA ASP A 154 4.12 -3.43 3.59
C ASP A 154 2.83 -2.98 2.89
N PHE A 155 2.37 -3.81 1.95
CA PHE A 155 1.18 -3.58 1.15
C PHE A 155 -0.01 -4.45 1.56
N SER A 156 -0.02 -5.05 2.75
CA SER A 156 -1.02 -6.03 3.15
C SER A 156 -2.43 -5.44 3.11
N THR A 157 -3.39 -6.20 2.58
CA THR A 157 -4.83 -5.86 2.61
C THR A 157 -5.64 -6.91 3.38
N GLU A 158 -4.96 -7.90 3.95
CA GLU A 158 -5.56 -9.03 4.66
C GLU A 158 -5.89 -8.64 6.12
N THR A 159 -7.06 -8.06 6.37
CA THR A 159 -7.47 -7.57 7.70
C THR A 159 -7.26 -8.59 8.81
N ALA A 160 -7.60 -9.86 8.58
CA ALA A 160 -7.43 -10.93 9.57
C ALA A 160 -5.95 -11.18 9.93
N LEU A 161 -5.04 -11.09 8.96
CA LEU A 161 -3.61 -11.18 9.21
C LEU A 161 -3.12 -9.96 10.01
N ILE A 162 -3.60 -8.76 9.68
CA ILE A 162 -3.25 -7.54 10.43
C ILE A 162 -3.73 -7.66 11.89
N THR A 163 -4.91 -8.24 12.13
CA THR A 163 -5.39 -8.58 13.48
C THR A 163 -4.41 -9.51 14.20
N GLU A 164 -3.95 -10.58 13.54
CA GLU A 164 -2.94 -11.50 14.10
C GLU A 164 -1.62 -10.79 14.40
N MET A 165 -1.14 -9.93 13.50
CA MET A 165 0.08 -9.15 13.70
C MET A 165 -0.02 -8.23 14.91
N ILE A 166 -1.14 -7.51 15.06
CA ILE A 166 -1.39 -6.64 16.21
C ILE A 166 -1.40 -7.46 17.49
N ARG A 167 -2.19 -8.53 17.54
CA ARG A 167 -2.33 -9.38 18.73
C ARG A 167 -0.99 -9.96 19.17
N ASN A 168 -0.19 -10.44 18.22
CA ASN A 168 1.01 -11.20 18.52
C ASN A 168 2.26 -10.32 18.70
N PHE A 169 2.33 -9.15 18.04
CA PHE A 169 3.58 -8.38 17.94
C PHE A 169 3.48 -6.92 18.42
N HIS A 170 2.29 -6.37 18.73
CA HIS A 170 2.15 -4.96 19.12
C HIS A 170 3.02 -4.58 20.34
N GLU A 171 2.96 -5.37 21.42
CA GLU A 171 3.75 -5.06 22.63
C GLU A 171 5.25 -5.31 22.44
N THR A 172 5.65 -6.35 21.70
CA THR A 172 7.06 -6.59 21.36
C THR A 172 7.63 -5.42 20.54
N THR A 173 6.86 -4.93 19.56
CA THR A 173 7.25 -3.83 18.69
C THR A 173 7.35 -2.51 19.47
N LYS A 174 6.44 -2.28 20.43
CA LYS A 174 6.52 -1.14 21.35
C LYS A 174 7.78 -1.22 22.21
N SER A 175 8.06 -2.39 22.78
CA SER A 175 9.20 -2.59 23.66
C SER A 175 10.55 -2.39 22.97
N SER A 176 10.65 -2.74 21.68
CA SER A 176 11.86 -2.53 20.89
C SER A 176 12.00 -1.13 20.29
N GLY A 177 10.95 -0.30 20.35
CA GLY A 177 10.90 1.01 19.73
C GLY A 177 10.70 1.00 18.21
N ALA A 178 10.37 -0.16 17.63
CA ALA A 178 10.08 -0.27 16.20
C ALA A 178 8.76 0.41 15.82
N ILE A 179 8.65 0.76 14.54
CA ILE A 179 7.43 1.28 13.91
C ILE A 179 7.11 0.29 12.80
N ILE A 180 5.98 -0.39 12.90
CA ILE A 180 5.54 -1.37 11.91
C ILE A 180 4.19 -0.89 11.39
N ILE A 181 4.13 -0.54 10.10
CA ILE A 181 2.92 -0.06 9.45
C ILE A 181 2.53 -1.04 8.33
N PRO A 182 1.68 -2.02 8.63
CA PRO A 182 1.03 -2.77 7.57
C PRO A 182 0.08 -1.85 6.78
N ALA A 183 -0.38 -2.33 5.62
CA ALA A 183 -1.41 -1.65 4.83
C ALA A 183 -1.03 -0.26 4.28
N ILE A 184 0.24 -0.05 3.93
CA ILE A 184 0.66 0.99 2.96
C ILE A 184 0.29 0.54 1.53
N SER A 185 -0.96 0.08 1.36
CA SER A 185 -1.49 -0.41 0.11
C SER A 185 -2.11 0.73 -0.71
N GLY A 186 -2.31 0.50 -2.01
CA GLY A 186 -2.98 1.46 -2.88
C GLY A 186 -4.47 1.67 -2.59
N SER A 187 -5.08 0.93 -1.66
CA SER A 187 -6.46 1.12 -1.24
C SER A 187 -6.56 1.67 0.19
N SER A 188 -5.81 1.11 1.13
CA SER A 188 -5.96 1.41 2.56
C SER A 188 -5.27 2.71 2.97
N ALA A 189 -4.07 3.00 2.44
CA ALA A 189 -3.38 4.25 2.76
C ALA A 189 -4.14 5.50 2.30
N PRO A 190 -4.67 5.59 1.06
CA PRO A 190 -5.50 6.72 0.65
C PRO A 190 -6.72 6.94 1.55
N SER A 191 -7.44 5.86 1.85
CA SER A 191 -8.64 5.86 2.70
C SER A 191 -8.34 6.34 4.14
N ASP A 192 -7.28 5.81 4.74
CA ASP A 192 -6.84 6.21 6.08
C ASP A 192 -6.36 7.67 6.13
N LEU A 193 -5.65 8.13 5.08
CA LEU A 193 -5.16 9.50 5.00
C LEU A 193 -6.30 10.52 4.84
N VAL A 194 -7.32 10.26 4.00
CA VAL A 194 -8.45 11.20 3.88
C VAL A 194 -9.27 11.27 5.17
N ALA A 195 -9.45 10.15 5.88
CA ALA A 195 -10.09 10.13 7.20
C ALA A 195 -9.32 11.01 8.21
N TRP A 196 -7.99 10.84 8.25
CA TRP A 196 -7.12 11.64 9.10
C TRP A 196 -7.13 13.12 8.77
N LEU A 197 -7.11 13.45 7.48
CA LEU A 197 -7.15 14.84 6.99
C LEU A 197 -8.46 15.54 7.38
N ILE A 198 -9.60 14.84 7.27
CA ILE A 198 -10.89 15.35 7.77
C ILE A 198 -10.82 15.60 9.28
N ALA A 199 -10.46 14.59 10.07
CA ALA A 199 -10.42 14.70 11.52
C ALA A 199 -9.50 15.83 11.99
N ARG A 200 -8.32 15.95 11.37
CA ARG A 200 -7.37 17.03 11.63
C ARG A 200 -7.95 18.39 11.28
N ARG A 201 -8.60 18.53 10.12
CA ARG A 201 -9.17 19.79 9.65
C ARG A 201 -10.36 20.25 10.50
N VAL A 202 -11.20 19.33 10.97
CA VAL A 202 -12.29 19.62 11.93
C VAL A 202 -11.70 20.15 13.24
N ARG A 203 -10.65 19.51 13.74
CA ARG A 203 -9.96 19.94 14.96
C ARG A 203 -9.26 21.29 14.82
N GLU A 204 -8.64 21.57 13.69
CA GLU A 204 -8.02 22.88 13.39
C GLU A 204 -9.05 24.03 13.35
N GLN A 205 -10.34 23.72 13.17
CA GLN A 205 -11.45 24.68 13.22
C GLN A 205 -12.04 24.84 14.63
N ASP A 206 -11.48 24.16 15.64
CA ASP A 206 -12.00 24.13 17.02
C ASP A 206 -13.46 23.64 17.11
N LEU A 207 -13.87 22.79 16.18
CA LEU A 207 -15.18 22.15 16.15
C LEU A 207 -15.18 20.87 17.00
N PRO A 208 -16.37 20.42 17.46
CA PRO A 208 -16.50 19.07 18.01
C PRO A 208 -15.99 18.02 17.02
N ALA A 209 -15.52 16.89 17.55
CA ALA A 209 -15.03 15.79 16.74
C ALA A 209 -16.05 15.36 15.67
N ALA A 210 -15.55 15.00 14.49
CA ALA A 210 -16.41 14.50 13.42
C ALA A 210 -17.14 13.25 13.90
N SER A 211 -18.48 13.32 13.98
CA SER A 211 -19.32 12.17 14.33
C SER A 211 -19.28 11.12 13.24
N GLU A 212 -19.13 11.55 11.99
CA GLU A 212 -19.07 10.65 10.84
C GLU A 212 -18.22 11.23 9.71
N ILE A 213 -17.44 10.37 9.09
CA ILE A 213 -16.65 10.62 7.90
C ILE A 213 -17.14 9.64 6.83
N ILE A 214 -17.68 10.18 5.75
CA ILE A 214 -18.16 9.39 4.60
C ILE A 214 -17.13 9.54 3.50
N CYS A 215 -16.66 8.43 2.95
CA CYS A 215 -15.69 8.41 1.87
C CYS A 215 -16.21 7.66 0.64
N SER A 216 -15.99 8.27 -0.52
CA SER A 216 -16.18 7.67 -1.84
C SER A 216 -14.83 7.36 -2.46
N GLY A 217 -14.50 6.07 -2.60
CA GLY A 217 -13.29 5.56 -3.22
C GLY A 217 -13.55 5.08 -4.65
N LYS A 218 -12.77 5.58 -5.61
CA LYS A 218 -12.86 5.21 -7.02
C LYS A 218 -11.50 4.82 -7.57
N LEU A 219 -11.42 3.61 -8.10
CA LEU A 219 -10.27 3.11 -8.84
C LEU A 219 -10.65 2.94 -10.31
N ASN A 220 -9.99 3.70 -11.18
CA ASN A 220 -10.05 3.45 -12.61
C ASN A 220 -8.85 2.58 -12.98
N MET A 221 -9.09 1.27 -13.16
CA MET A 221 -8.04 0.30 -13.46
C MET A 221 -8.34 -0.44 -14.76
N LEU A 222 -7.31 -0.74 -15.56
CA LEU A 222 -7.44 -1.56 -16.76
C LEU A 222 -7.75 -3.03 -16.43
N GLY A 223 -7.38 -3.46 -15.23
CA GLY A 223 -7.68 -4.79 -14.72
C GLY A 223 -6.96 -5.04 -13.40
N MET A 224 -7.43 -6.03 -12.67
CA MET A 224 -6.76 -6.47 -11.45
C MET A 224 -5.49 -7.25 -11.79
N GLN A 225 -4.40 -6.96 -11.09
CA GLN A 225 -3.17 -7.74 -11.22
C GLN A 225 -3.36 -9.15 -10.67
N GLY A 226 -2.68 -10.14 -11.27
CA GLY A 226 -2.77 -11.53 -10.80
C GLY A 226 -2.45 -11.68 -9.31
N GLY A 227 -1.46 -10.93 -8.80
CA GLY A 227 -1.10 -10.94 -7.38
C GLY A 227 -2.24 -10.52 -6.44
N SER A 228 -3.00 -9.48 -6.81
CA SER A 228 -4.15 -9.02 -6.02
C SER A 228 -5.29 -10.05 -6.04
N LEU A 229 -5.57 -10.66 -7.19
CA LEU A 229 -6.60 -11.70 -7.29
C LEU A 229 -6.25 -12.93 -6.45
N HIS A 230 -5.00 -13.39 -6.54
CA HIS A 230 -4.52 -14.49 -5.71
C HIS A 230 -4.63 -14.18 -4.21
N THR A 231 -4.32 -12.94 -3.81
CA THR A 231 -4.46 -12.50 -2.42
C THR A 231 -5.91 -12.63 -1.94
N VAL A 232 -6.88 -12.13 -2.71
CA VAL A 232 -8.31 -12.24 -2.38
C VAL A 232 -8.75 -13.70 -2.22
N LEU A 233 -8.37 -14.57 -3.18
CA LEU A 233 -8.73 -15.99 -3.14
C LEU A 233 -8.12 -16.70 -1.93
N GLU A 234 -6.86 -16.40 -1.60
CA GLU A 234 -6.16 -17.02 -0.48
C GLU A 234 -6.68 -16.51 0.88
N VAL A 235 -7.08 -15.23 0.99
CA VAL A 235 -7.78 -14.73 2.20
C VAL A 235 -9.09 -15.47 2.40
N ALA A 236 -9.91 -15.59 1.36
CA ALA A 236 -11.18 -16.30 1.44
C ALA A 236 -10.99 -17.79 1.79
N GLU A 237 -9.90 -18.41 1.32
CA GLU A 237 -9.53 -19.79 1.65
C GLU A 237 -9.04 -19.97 3.09
N THR A 238 -8.21 -19.05 3.58
CA THR A 238 -7.52 -19.16 4.88
C THR A 238 -8.38 -18.65 6.03
N TYR A 239 -9.04 -17.52 5.84
CA TYR A 239 -9.77 -16.79 6.88
C TYR A 239 -11.30 -16.81 6.67
N GLY A 240 -11.77 -17.40 5.57
CA GLY A 240 -13.18 -17.40 5.21
C GLY A 240 -13.67 -16.03 4.71
N ILE A 241 -14.99 -15.87 4.62
CA ILE A 241 -15.62 -14.65 4.10
C ILE A 241 -16.39 -13.82 5.14
N SER A 242 -16.38 -14.25 6.40
CA SER A 242 -17.22 -13.67 7.47
C SER A 242 -16.95 -12.17 7.66
N GLY A 243 -15.69 -11.74 7.55
CA GLY A 243 -15.32 -10.32 7.65
C GLY A 243 -16.02 -9.44 6.60
N TRP A 244 -16.06 -9.86 5.33
CA TRP A 244 -16.77 -9.12 4.28
C TRP A 244 -18.30 -9.15 4.43
N LEU A 245 -18.84 -10.15 5.13
CA LEU A 245 -20.28 -10.27 5.37
C LEU A 245 -20.72 -9.39 6.55
N THR A 246 -20.02 -9.51 7.68
CA THR A 246 -20.33 -8.82 8.95
C THR A 246 -19.87 -7.36 8.96
N SER A 247 -18.78 -7.05 8.23
CA SER A 247 -18.16 -5.73 8.23
C SER A 247 -17.78 -5.24 9.64
N ASP A 248 -17.41 -6.17 10.54
CA ASP A 248 -16.94 -5.81 11.88
C ASP A 248 -15.55 -5.16 11.80
N THR A 249 -15.50 -3.86 12.06
CA THR A 249 -14.28 -3.04 12.03
C THR A 249 -13.55 -3.02 13.37
N SER A 250 -14.17 -3.55 14.43
CA SER A 250 -13.57 -3.60 15.77
C SER A 250 -12.37 -4.55 15.86
N VAL A 251 -12.20 -5.40 14.85
CA VAL A 251 -11.16 -6.44 14.74
C VAL A 251 -9.72 -5.91 14.78
N LEU A 252 -9.50 -4.61 14.54
CA LEU A 252 -8.19 -3.96 14.64
C LEU A 252 -8.05 -3.03 15.85
N LEU A 253 -9.08 -2.93 16.72
CA LEU A 253 -9.04 -2.05 17.87
C LEU A 253 -8.25 -2.66 19.04
N PRO A 254 -7.51 -1.86 19.82
CA PRO A 254 -6.80 -2.34 21.01
C PRO A 254 -7.75 -2.93 22.08
N ASN A 255 -8.97 -2.40 22.17
CA ASN A 255 -10.01 -2.89 23.07
C ASN A 255 -11.35 -3.00 22.31
N PRO A 256 -11.82 -4.20 21.97
CA PRO A 256 -13.03 -4.41 21.18
C PRO A 256 -14.32 -3.99 21.91
N LYS A 257 -14.27 -3.54 23.17
CA LYS A 257 -15.46 -3.04 23.88
C LYS A 257 -15.89 -1.64 23.44
N HIS A 258 -15.02 -0.85 22.82
CA HIS A 258 -15.37 0.42 22.17
C HIS A 258 -15.72 0.16 20.71
N VAL A 259 -16.86 -0.50 20.46
CA VAL A 259 -17.41 -0.60 19.10
C VAL A 259 -18.33 0.58 18.89
N VAL A 260 -17.92 1.53 18.05
CA VAL A 260 -18.88 2.49 17.53
C VAL A 260 -19.78 1.72 16.55
N LYS A 261 -21.04 1.49 16.94
CA LYS A 261 -21.99 0.74 16.12
C LYS A 261 -22.22 1.49 14.81
N LYS A 262 -21.85 0.86 13.70
CA LYS A 262 -22.15 1.34 12.36
C LYS A 262 -23.67 1.32 12.14
N ASN A 263 -24.23 2.44 11.71
CA ASN A 263 -25.54 2.43 11.08
C ASN A 263 -25.39 1.76 9.72
N MET A 264 -25.84 0.50 9.61
CA MET A 264 -25.83 -0.19 8.32
C MET A 264 -26.96 0.37 7.46
N GLU A 265 -26.58 1.07 6.40
CA GLU A 265 -27.54 1.54 5.41
C GLU A 265 -28.25 0.35 4.74
N PRO A 266 -29.59 0.36 4.66
CA PRO A 266 -30.35 -0.73 4.07
C PRO A 266 -29.93 -0.95 2.61
N MET A 267 -29.72 -2.22 2.23
CA MET A 267 -29.31 -2.62 0.87
C MET A 267 -28.00 -1.98 0.38
N GLY A 268 -27.18 -1.45 1.29
CA GLY A 268 -25.85 -0.94 0.99
C GLY A 268 -25.79 0.23 0.01
N HIS A 269 -26.90 0.94 -0.17
CA HIS A 269 -26.99 2.23 -0.87
C HIS A 269 -26.95 3.36 0.16
N ARG A 270 -26.19 4.41 -0.15
CA ARG A 270 -26.23 5.67 0.59
C ARG A 270 -26.31 6.84 -0.39
N TYR A 271 -27.00 7.90 -0.01
CA TYR A 271 -26.92 9.17 -0.73
C TYR A 271 -26.29 10.22 0.16
N ASP A 272 -25.28 10.91 -0.36
CA ASP A 272 -24.67 12.08 0.26
C ASP A 272 -24.75 13.24 -0.74
N ARG A 273 -25.07 14.44 -0.28
CA ARG A 273 -25.32 15.56 -1.19
C ARG A 273 -24.06 16.08 -1.91
N TYR A 274 -22.87 15.78 -1.39
CA TYR A 274 -21.57 16.16 -1.98
C TYR A 274 -20.91 15.01 -2.73
N LEU A 275 -21.16 13.76 -2.32
CA LEU A 275 -20.58 12.56 -2.95
C LEU A 275 -21.54 11.86 -3.92
N GLY A 276 -22.82 12.21 -3.92
CA GLY A 276 -23.86 11.63 -4.77
C GLY A 276 -24.36 10.27 -4.29
N HIS A 277 -24.72 9.39 -5.24
CA HIS A 277 -25.10 8.01 -4.93
C HIS A 277 -23.87 7.17 -4.64
N LEU A 278 -23.94 6.40 -3.57
CA LEU A 278 -22.87 5.55 -3.05
C LEU A 278 -23.38 4.12 -2.91
N ALA A 279 -22.50 3.15 -3.17
CA ALA A 279 -22.79 1.74 -3.10
C ALA A 279 -21.76 0.99 -2.26
N THR A 280 -22.08 -0.24 -1.88
CA THR A 280 -21.20 -1.13 -1.11
C THR A 280 -19.86 -1.33 -1.82
N SER A 281 -18.78 -1.09 -1.08
CA SER A 281 -17.42 -1.34 -1.53
C SER A 281 -16.90 -2.68 -1.05
N PHE A 282 -16.22 -3.43 -1.93
CA PHE A 282 -15.58 -4.70 -1.57
C PHE A 282 -14.41 -4.52 -0.58
N VAL A 283 -13.68 -3.40 -0.67
CA VAL A 283 -12.50 -3.12 0.16
C VAL A 283 -12.83 -2.36 1.45
N ALA A 284 -14.08 -1.90 1.62
CA ALA A 284 -14.50 -1.08 2.75
C ALA A 284 -14.18 -1.73 4.09
N TRP A 285 -14.47 -3.02 4.30
CA TRP A 285 -14.22 -3.66 5.59
C TRP A 285 -12.76 -3.51 6.05
N GLY A 286 -11.79 -3.75 5.18
CA GLY A 286 -10.38 -3.60 5.53
C GLY A 286 -9.98 -2.15 5.75
N ASN A 287 -10.39 -1.25 4.86
CA ASN A 287 -10.06 0.16 4.94
C ASN A 287 -10.69 0.85 6.17
N GLU A 288 -11.97 0.57 6.44
CA GLU A 288 -12.68 1.06 7.62
C GLU A 288 -12.04 0.55 8.91
N SER A 289 -11.60 -0.72 8.94
CA SER A 289 -10.87 -1.26 10.10
C SER A 289 -9.56 -0.51 10.37
N ILE A 290 -8.83 -0.13 9.31
CA ILE A 290 -7.59 0.67 9.43
C ILE A 290 -7.90 2.08 9.92
N ALA A 291 -8.87 2.77 9.32
CA ALA A 291 -9.28 4.12 9.72
C ALA A 291 -9.76 4.14 11.18
N GLN A 292 -10.54 3.14 11.60
CA GLN A 292 -10.97 3.00 12.99
C GLN A 292 -9.82 2.74 13.96
N ARG A 293 -8.83 1.95 13.55
CA ARG A 293 -7.60 1.79 14.33
C ARG A 293 -6.85 3.12 14.45
N SER A 294 -6.76 3.92 13.39
CA SER A 294 -6.14 5.25 13.43
C SER A 294 -6.83 6.18 14.42
N ALA A 295 -8.17 6.17 14.44
CA ALA A 295 -8.96 6.90 15.42
C ALA A 295 -8.64 6.47 16.86
N ALA A 296 -8.58 5.16 17.11
CA ALA A 296 -8.23 4.62 18.42
C ALA A 296 -6.77 4.91 18.84
N LEU A 297 -5.83 4.99 17.89
CA LEU A 297 -4.43 5.35 18.15
C LEU A 297 -4.25 6.86 18.40
N LYS A 298 -5.12 7.71 17.84
CA LYS A 298 -5.05 9.17 17.93
C LYS A 298 -6.40 9.78 18.38
N PRO A 299 -6.94 9.43 19.56
CA PRO A 299 -8.27 9.87 20.01
C PRO A 299 -8.34 11.39 20.18
N LYS A 300 -7.21 12.06 20.42
CA LYS A 300 -7.13 13.52 20.46
C LYS A 300 -7.49 14.14 19.10
N ILE A 301 -7.11 13.51 17.99
CA ILE A 301 -7.37 14.04 16.64
C ILE A 301 -8.79 13.71 16.19
N TYR A 302 -9.21 12.45 16.34
CA TYR A 302 -10.47 11.95 15.80
C TYR A 302 -11.66 12.15 16.73
N GLY A 303 -11.45 12.24 18.04
CA GLY A 303 -12.51 12.00 19.03
C GLY A 303 -12.73 10.50 19.29
N GLN A 304 -13.50 10.18 20.34
CA GLN A 304 -13.72 8.79 20.77
C GLN A 304 -14.77 8.04 19.93
N GLU A 305 -15.68 8.75 19.25
CA GLU A 305 -16.85 8.16 18.59
C GLU A 305 -16.87 8.42 17.07
N SER A 306 -15.76 8.83 16.47
CA SER A 306 -15.73 9.13 15.04
C SER A 306 -15.92 7.88 14.19
N LEU A 307 -16.96 7.89 13.35
CA LEU A 307 -17.22 6.83 12.39
C LEU A 307 -16.56 7.12 11.05
N TYR A 308 -15.97 6.10 10.43
CA TYR A 308 -15.52 6.15 9.05
C TYR A 308 -16.27 5.10 8.23
N ASN A 309 -16.91 5.53 7.14
CA ASN A 309 -17.69 4.68 6.24
C ASN A 309 -17.21 4.86 4.80
N GLU A 310 -16.80 3.77 4.16
CA GLU A 310 -16.29 3.80 2.79
C GLU A 310 -17.24 3.13 1.80
N TYR A 311 -17.43 3.80 0.66
CA TYR A 311 -18.30 3.38 -0.41
C TYR A 311 -17.61 3.55 -1.76
N ILE A 312 -18.20 2.97 -2.80
CA ILE A 312 -17.86 3.28 -4.20
C ILE A 312 -18.93 4.19 -4.81
N PRO A 313 -18.56 5.12 -5.70
CA PRO A 313 -19.54 5.99 -6.35
C PRO A 313 -20.42 5.20 -7.33
N ALA A 314 -21.69 5.56 -7.37
CA ALA A 314 -22.70 5.05 -8.30
C ALA A 314 -23.34 6.21 -9.07
N THR A 315 -23.82 5.94 -10.29
CA THR A 315 -24.46 6.96 -11.14
C THR A 315 -25.91 7.26 -10.74
N GLY A 316 -26.51 6.41 -9.89
CA GLY A 316 -27.89 6.54 -9.44
C GLY A 316 -28.30 5.40 -8.50
N LEU A 317 -29.52 5.48 -7.97
CA LEU A 317 -30.05 4.49 -7.01
C LEU A 317 -30.04 3.07 -7.56
N ILE A 318 -30.56 2.85 -8.77
CA ILE A 318 -30.63 1.51 -9.39
C ILE A 318 -29.23 0.93 -9.59
N SER A 319 -28.28 1.75 -10.07
CA SER A 319 -26.89 1.33 -10.21
C SER A 319 -26.28 0.95 -8.86
N ALA A 320 -26.55 1.71 -7.80
CA ALA A 320 -26.04 1.41 -6.47
C ALA A 320 -26.57 0.07 -5.93
N LEU A 321 -27.87 -0.18 -6.09
CA LEU A 321 -28.50 -1.44 -5.67
C LEU A 321 -27.96 -2.65 -6.45
N LEU A 322 -27.78 -2.53 -7.77
CA LEU A 322 -27.17 -3.58 -8.58
C LEU A 322 -25.73 -3.85 -8.17
N MET A 323 -24.92 -2.80 -7.93
CA MET A 323 -23.55 -2.94 -7.46
C MET A 323 -23.49 -3.64 -6.09
N HIS A 324 -24.42 -3.33 -5.18
CA HIS A 324 -24.53 -4.03 -3.89
C HIS A 324 -24.80 -5.53 -4.08
N ILE A 325 -25.82 -5.88 -4.89
CA ILE A 325 -26.18 -7.28 -5.15
C ILE A 325 -25.00 -8.04 -5.77
N VAL A 326 -24.37 -7.48 -6.81
CA VAL A 326 -23.22 -8.09 -7.47
C VAL A 326 -22.06 -8.29 -6.50
N THR A 327 -21.78 -7.29 -5.65
CA THR A 327 -20.70 -7.37 -4.66
C THR A 327 -20.97 -8.46 -3.62
N LYS A 328 -22.18 -8.50 -3.04
CA LYS A 328 -22.55 -9.52 -2.05
C LYS A 328 -22.61 -10.92 -2.63
N LEU A 329 -23.14 -11.08 -3.85
CA LEU A 329 -23.11 -12.36 -4.57
C LEU A 329 -21.67 -12.80 -4.84
N GLY A 330 -20.81 -11.88 -5.30
CA GLY A 330 -19.39 -12.15 -5.51
C GLY A 330 -18.69 -12.63 -4.24
N ILE A 331 -18.90 -11.94 -3.11
CA ILE A 331 -18.39 -12.35 -1.79
C ILE A 331 -18.90 -13.76 -1.42
N PHE A 332 -20.19 -14.03 -1.61
CA PHE A 332 -20.77 -15.34 -1.30
C PHE A 332 -20.16 -16.46 -2.15
N LEU A 333 -19.94 -16.20 -3.45
CA LEU A 333 -19.31 -17.15 -4.35
C LEU A 333 -17.85 -17.46 -3.96
N LEU A 334 -17.14 -16.54 -3.30
CA LEU A 334 -15.81 -16.81 -2.77
C LEU A 334 -15.80 -17.89 -1.68
N ALA A 335 -16.91 -18.14 -0.97
CA ALA A 335 -16.99 -19.27 -0.03
C ALA A 335 -16.94 -20.62 -0.75
N VAL A 336 -17.31 -20.68 -2.03
CA VAL A 336 -17.50 -21.91 -2.79
C VAL A 336 -16.14 -22.39 -3.37
N PRO A 337 -15.61 -23.56 -2.94
CA PRO A 337 -14.27 -24.00 -3.32
C PRO A 337 -14.06 -24.17 -4.83
N TRP A 338 -15.05 -24.73 -5.54
CA TRP A 338 -14.96 -24.92 -6.99
C TRP A 338 -14.93 -23.60 -7.74
N PHE A 339 -15.67 -22.58 -7.26
CA PHE A 339 -15.65 -21.24 -7.84
C PHE A 339 -14.27 -20.61 -7.66
N ARG A 340 -13.68 -20.69 -6.46
CA ARG A 340 -12.30 -20.22 -6.22
C ARG A 340 -11.29 -20.91 -7.13
N SER A 341 -11.39 -22.23 -7.30
CA SER A 341 -10.52 -23.00 -8.19
C SER A 341 -10.68 -22.60 -9.65
N PHE A 342 -11.92 -22.35 -10.10
CA PHE A 342 -12.22 -21.88 -11.45
C PHE A 342 -11.61 -20.50 -11.73
N ILE A 343 -11.81 -19.53 -10.82
CA ILE A 343 -11.24 -18.19 -10.95
C ILE A 343 -9.70 -18.26 -10.94
N ARG A 344 -9.11 -19.11 -10.09
CA ARG A 344 -7.67 -19.35 -10.07
C ARG A 344 -7.16 -19.91 -11.41
N GLY A 345 -7.88 -20.84 -12.02
CA GLY A 345 -7.54 -21.41 -13.33
C GLY A 345 -7.64 -20.41 -14.49
N LYS A 346 -8.43 -19.34 -14.32
CA LYS A 346 -8.51 -18.21 -15.26
C LYS A 346 -7.60 -17.04 -14.90
N SER A 347 -7.00 -17.07 -13.71
CA SER A 347 -6.14 -15.99 -13.22
C SER A 347 -4.88 -15.91 -14.06
N PHE A 348 -4.49 -14.67 -14.36
CA PHE A 348 -3.18 -14.34 -14.88
C PHE A 348 -2.09 -14.77 -13.89
N ASN A 349 -0.98 -15.31 -14.39
CA ASN A 349 0.18 -15.68 -13.58
C ASN A 349 0.63 -14.51 -12.69
N ARG A 350 1.24 -14.80 -11.53
CA ARG A 350 1.83 -13.74 -10.69
C ARG A 350 2.84 -12.93 -11.51
N GLY A 351 2.74 -11.61 -11.49
CA GLY A 351 3.57 -10.70 -12.31
C GLY A 351 2.99 -10.34 -13.68
N SER A 352 1.87 -10.95 -14.09
CA SER A 352 1.10 -10.51 -15.25
C SER A 352 -0.05 -9.57 -14.86
N GLY A 353 -0.35 -8.64 -15.76
CA GLY A 353 -1.30 -7.55 -15.58
C GLY A 353 -1.31 -6.68 -16.84
N PRO A 354 -2.10 -5.59 -16.83
CA PRO A 354 -2.11 -4.64 -17.94
C PRO A 354 -0.70 -4.10 -18.24
N ASP A 355 -0.47 -3.71 -19.50
CA ASP A 355 0.80 -3.09 -19.89
C ASP A 355 1.07 -1.84 -19.04
N ARG A 356 2.28 -1.69 -18.51
CA ARG A 356 2.60 -0.61 -17.56
C ARG A 356 2.56 0.77 -18.20
N ASP A 357 2.92 0.89 -19.47
CA ASP A 357 2.92 2.18 -20.15
C ASP A 357 1.49 2.60 -20.52
N GLU A 358 0.62 1.64 -20.83
CA GLU A 358 -0.83 1.87 -20.96
C GLU A 358 -1.48 2.21 -19.61
N SER A 359 -1.16 1.46 -18.55
CA SER A 359 -1.65 1.75 -17.21
C SER A 359 -1.30 3.17 -16.77
N ARG A 360 -0.09 3.65 -17.07
CA ARG A 360 0.32 5.03 -16.74
C ARG A 360 -0.51 6.12 -17.42
N LYS A 361 -1.11 5.82 -18.58
CA LYS A 361 -1.93 6.79 -19.31
C LYS A 361 -3.39 6.78 -18.86
N ILE A 362 -3.91 5.61 -18.49
CA ILE A 362 -5.34 5.38 -18.31
C ILE A 362 -5.73 5.29 -16.83
N GLU A 363 -4.89 4.66 -16.02
CA GLU A 363 -5.24 4.38 -14.63
C GLU A 363 -5.23 5.64 -13.78
N SER A 364 -6.16 5.69 -12.83
CA SER A 364 -6.23 6.73 -11.82
C SER A 364 -6.97 6.25 -10.59
N ALA A 365 -6.74 6.93 -9.49
CA ALA A 365 -7.38 6.66 -8.22
C ALA A 365 -7.85 7.97 -7.59
N GLU A 366 -9.02 7.96 -6.97
CA GLU A 366 -9.59 9.12 -6.28
C GLU A 366 -10.34 8.66 -5.02
N TRP A 367 -10.05 9.32 -3.90
CA TRP A 367 -10.88 9.27 -2.69
C TRP A 367 -11.35 10.68 -2.39
N LYS A 368 -12.66 10.82 -2.15
CA LYS A 368 -13.29 12.04 -1.68
C LYS A 368 -13.99 11.72 -0.38
N ALA A 369 -13.65 12.45 0.67
CA ALA A 369 -14.25 12.30 1.99
C ALA A 369 -14.90 13.61 2.44
N VAL A 370 -15.98 13.47 3.19
CA VAL A 370 -16.68 14.57 3.86
C VAL A 370 -16.83 14.24 5.34
N GLY A 371 -16.63 15.24 6.20
CA GLY A 371 -16.76 15.11 7.65
C GLY A 371 -17.97 15.85 8.19
N TYR A 372 -18.82 15.15 8.94
CA TYR A 372 -19.99 15.69 9.61
C TYR A 372 -19.77 15.76 11.12
N VAL A 373 -20.36 16.77 11.75
CA VAL A 373 -20.42 16.94 13.20
C VAL A 373 -21.88 16.82 13.64
N THR A 374 -22.12 16.27 14.84
CA THR A 374 -23.47 16.11 15.37
C THR A 374 -24.21 17.46 15.43
N GLY A 375 -25.41 17.51 14.84
CA GLY A 375 -26.25 18.71 14.79
C GLY A 375 -26.09 19.54 13.53
N GLU A 376 -25.00 19.37 12.77
CA GLU A 376 -24.77 20.05 11.50
C GLU A 376 -25.36 19.28 10.32
N LYS A 377 -26.06 19.99 9.43
CA LYS A 377 -26.64 19.39 8.21
C LYS A 377 -25.63 19.28 7.08
N ASP A 378 -24.66 20.19 7.05
CA ASP A 378 -23.64 20.27 6.03
C ASP A 378 -22.30 19.77 6.59
N PRO A 379 -21.45 19.16 5.75
CA PRO A 379 -20.14 18.72 6.17
C PRO A 379 -19.30 19.93 6.52
N VAL A 380 -18.53 19.82 7.59
CA VAL A 380 -17.64 20.88 8.10
C VAL A 380 -16.23 20.79 7.51
N ALA A 381 -15.92 19.68 6.85
CA ALA A 381 -14.64 19.47 6.17
C ALA A 381 -14.80 18.57 4.95
N LEU A 382 -13.96 18.81 3.94
CA LEU A 382 -13.79 17.96 2.76
C LEU A 382 -12.32 17.59 2.61
N ALA A 383 -12.05 16.35 2.21
CA ALA A 383 -10.70 15.89 1.90
C ALA A 383 -10.70 15.12 0.59
N LYS A 384 -9.59 15.22 -0.13
CA LYS A 384 -9.38 14.50 -1.38
C LYS A 384 -7.98 13.92 -1.43
N PHE A 385 -7.90 12.72 -1.97
CA PHE A 385 -6.67 12.08 -2.41
C PHE A 385 -6.86 11.69 -3.87
N SER A 386 -5.96 12.08 -4.77
CA SER A 386 -5.98 11.56 -6.13
C SER A 386 -4.61 11.33 -6.72
N TYR A 387 -4.55 10.36 -7.61
CA TYR A 387 -3.36 9.94 -8.34
C TYR A 387 -3.72 9.59 -9.79
N LYS A 388 -2.88 10.01 -10.73
CA LYS A 388 -2.96 9.62 -12.14
C LYS A 388 -1.68 8.88 -12.52
N GLY A 389 -1.85 7.68 -13.07
CA GLY A 389 -0.74 6.78 -13.37
C GLY A 389 -1.06 5.35 -12.98
N ALA A 390 -0.11 4.45 -13.26
CA ALA A 390 -0.29 3.04 -12.94
C ALA A 390 -0.45 2.82 -11.43
N LEU A 391 -1.46 2.07 -11.00
CA LEU A 391 -1.75 1.85 -9.58
C LEU A 391 -0.64 1.05 -8.86
N VAL A 392 0.15 0.27 -9.61
CA VAL A 392 1.40 -0.34 -9.10
C VAL A 392 2.41 0.72 -8.68
N ASP A 393 2.58 1.75 -9.52
CA ASP A 393 3.52 2.83 -9.28
C ASP A 393 3.04 3.63 -8.06
N MET A 394 1.73 3.87 -7.96
CA MET A 394 1.10 4.48 -6.78
C MET A 394 1.45 3.74 -5.48
N ALA A 395 1.23 2.43 -5.43
CA ALA A 395 1.55 1.61 -4.26
C ALA A 395 3.05 1.72 -3.93
N ALA A 396 3.93 1.53 -4.92
CA ALA A 396 5.37 1.61 -4.72
C ALA A 396 5.80 2.98 -4.14
N ILE A 397 5.27 4.08 -4.66
CA ILE A 397 5.58 5.42 -4.15
C ILE A 397 5.08 5.59 -2.72
N LEU A 398 3.85 5.13 -2.40
CA LEU A 398 3.33 5.17 -1.03
C LEU A 398 4.27 4.48 -0.03
N ALA A 399 4.76 3.28 -0.33
CA ALA A 399 5.67 2.54 0.56
C ALA A 399 7.05 3.19 0.68
N VAL A 400 7.59 3.70 -0.43
CA VAL A 400 8.88 4.42 -0.43
C VAL A 400 8.79 5.67 0.43
N GLU A 401 7.76 6.50 0.21
CA GLU A 401 7.61 7.74 0.96
C GLU A 401 7.25 7.50 2.43
N ALA A 402 6.52 6.42 2.74
CA ALA A 402 6.29 6.00 4.11
C ALA A 402 7.60 5.63 4.81
N ALA A 403 8.43 4.79 4.17
CA ALA A 403 9.73 4.41 4.72
C ALA A 403 10.68 5.59 4.86
N ALA A 404 10.69 6.51 3.89
CA ALA A 404 11.47 7.73 3.96
C ALA A 404 10.99 8.67 5.08
N THR A 405 9.68 8.72 5.34
CA THR A 405 9.12 9.45 6.48
C THR A 405 9.63 8.86 7.80
N ILE A 406 9.54 7.54 7.96
CA ILE A 406 10.04 6.85 9.16
C ILE A 406 11.55 7.04 9.34
N ASP A 407 12.33 6.97 8.26
CA ASP A 407 13.78 7.18 8.30
C ASP A 407 14.14 8.59 8.79
N GLN A 408 13.32 9.59 8.49
CA GLN A 408 13.54 10.98 8.90
C GLN A 408 12.92 11.32 10.27
N MET A 409 12.08 10.45 10.84
CA MET A 409 11.52 10.68 12.17
C MET A 409 12.62 10.65 13.23
N ASN A 410 12.72 11.73 14.00
CA ASN A 410 13.55 11.74 15.20
C ASN A 410 12.99 10.78 16.24
N LYS A 411 13.84 10.13 17.04
CA LYS A 411 13.39 9.24 18.15
C LYS A 411 12.46 9.95 19.13
N THR A 412 12.57 11.27 19.25
CA THR A 412 11.71 12.13 20.10
C THR A 412 10.37 12.51 19.44
N GLU A 413 10.26 12.44 18.10
CA GLU A 413 9.03 12.67 17.34
C GLU A 413 8.21 11.38 17.12
N ALA A 414 8.87 10.22 17.24
CA ALA A 414 8.26 8.89 17.23
C ALA A 414 7.34 8.70 18.46
N THR A 415 6.21 9.40 18.47
CA THR A 415 5.28 9.44 19.60
C THR A 415 4.51 8.15 19.80
N SER A 416 4.71 7.11 18.98
CA SER A 416 4.05 5.81 19.15
C SER A 416 4.84 4.69 18.44
N ALA A 417 5.76 4.00 19.12
CA ALA A 417 6.25 2.71 18.62
C ALA A 417 5.10 1.68 18.60
N GLY A 418 5.22 0.61 17.82
CA GLY A 418 4.24 -0.46 17.74
C GLY A 418 3.74 -0.77 16.33
N LEU A 419 2.67 -1.57 16.28
CA LEU A 419 1.88 -1.80 15.07
C LEU A 419 0.94 -0.61 14.86
N LEU A 420 1.21 0.23 13.86
CA LEU A 420 0.48 1.47 13.59
C LEU A 420 -0.29 1.41 12.25
N THR A 421 -0.78 2.56 11.79
CA THR A 421 -1.53 2.73 10.53
C THR A 421 -0.89 3.83 9.67
N PRO A 422 -1.17 3.90 8.35
CA PRO A 422 -0.56 4.87 7.44
C PRO A 422 -0.62 6.33 7.91
N SER A 423 -1.77 6.78 8.43
CA SER A 423 -2.00 8.14 8.89
C SER A 423 -1.19 8.54 10.13
N THR A 424 -0.64 7.58 10.88
CA THR A 424 0.25 7.89 12.02
C THR A 424 1.55 8.57 11.60
N LEU A 425 1.92 8.49 10.31
CA LEU A 425 3.04 9.22 9.74
C LEU A 425 2.78 10.73 9.59
N GLY A 426 1.52 11.15 9.73
CA GLY A 426 1.13 12.55 9.86
C GLY A 426 1.39 13.39 8.61
N ILE A 427 1.53 14.70 8.83
CA ILE A 427 1.59 15.69 7.75
C ILE A 427 2.86 15.57 6.91
N THR A 428 3.97 15.15 7.53
CA THR A 428 5.23 14.91 6.81
C THR A 428 5.04 13.90 5.67
N PHE A 429 4.31 12.80 5.92
CA PHE A 429 4.03 11.82 4.87
C PHE A 429 3.12 12.39 3.77
N VAL A 430 2.09 13.14 4.16
CA VAL A 430 1.20 13.83 3.21
C VAL A 430 1.98 14.79 2.30
N ASP A 431 2.88 15.59 2.86
CA ASP A 431 3.69 16.57 2.10
C ASP A 431 4.70 15.90 1.17
N ARG A 432 5.25 14.75 1.57
CA ARG A 432 6.08 13.92 0.71
C ARG A 432 5.29 13.36 -0.47
N LEU A 433 4.07 12.88 -0.24
CA LEU A 433 3.19 12.40 -1.31
C LEU A 433 2.81 13.53 -2.27
N ARG A 434 2.49 14.73 -1.77
CA ARG A 434 2.28 15.92 -2.61
C ARG A 434 3.49 16.21 -3.49
N THR A 435 4.68 16.19 -2.92
CA THR A 435 5.94 16.37 -3.66
C THR A 435 6.16 15.29 -4.71
N ALA A 436 5.71 14.06 -4.44
CA ALA A 436 5.77 12.93 -5.36
C ALA A 436 4.67 12.95 -6.45
N GLY A 437 3.83 13.99 -6.49
CA GLY A 437 2.85 14.22 -7.55
C GLY A 437 1.43 13.73 -7.24
N PHE A 438 1.13 13.41 -5.98
CA PHE A 438 -0.23 13.13 -5.54
C PHE A 438 -0.97 14.43 -5.23
N ASP A 439 -2.26 14.48 -5.53
CA ASP A 439 -3.14 15.59 -5.15
C ASP A 439 -3.86 15.23 -3.84
N LEU A 440 -3.33 15.73 -2.72
CA LEU A 440 -3.92 15.60 -1.39
C LEU A 440 -4.33 16.97 -0.85
N MET A 441 -5.61 17.14 -0.55
CA MET A 441 -6.14 18.38 0.02
C MET A 441 -7.14 18.11 1.15
N ALA A 442 -7.27 19.10 2.03
CA ALA A 442 -8.25 19.12 3.10
C ALA A 442 -8.70 20.56 3.31
N GLU A 443 -9.99 20.81 3.20
CA GLU A 443 -10.60 22.14 3.27
C GLU A 443 -11.71 22.12 4.32
N GLY A 444 -11.92 23.27 4.97
CA GLY A 444 -13.09 23.47 5.82
C GLY A 444 -14.24 23.90 4.93
N SER A 445 -15.48 23.51 5.24
CA SER A 445 -16.61 24.02 4.48
C SER A 445 -16.75 25.53 4.72
N VAL A 446 -16.80 26.30 3.64
CA VAL A 446 -17.11 27.73 3.69
C VAL A 446 -18.62 27.87 3.86
N SER A 447 -19.10 27.64 5.09
CA SER A 447 -20.49 27.88 5.44
C SER A 447 -20.57 28.33 6.90
N HIS A 448 -20.20 29.59 7.12
CA HIS A 448 -20.78 30.42 8.18
C HIS A 448 -21.52 31.58 7.53
#